data_AF-A0A0R1GQV8-F1
#
_entry.id   AF-A0A0R1GQV8-F1
#
_cell.length_a   1.000
_cell.length_b   1.000
_cell.length_c   1.000
_cell.angle_alpha   90.00
_cell.angle_beta   90.00
_cell.angle_gamma   90.00
#
_symmetry.space_group_name_H-M   'P 1'
#
loop_
_entity.id
_entity.type
_entity.pdbx_description
1 polymer ?
#
loop_
_entity_poly.entity_id
_entity_poly.type
_entity_poly.pdbx_seq_one_letter_code
_entity_poly.pdbx_strand_id
1 'polypeptide(L)'
;MHYIDITGQRFGKLVAQTCGSPDRQGNMLWHCTCDCGRTLLVSGTNLRQGRQKSCGQCGSLRLIDLTGQRFGRLVVMKRSTQRSANGNALWQCRCDCGKQVVVDSQRLRKHITRSCGCLRNELAKKRSYHNAAFRKTQGNISRLKDANGVFFCSTKKTKRNRTGVIGVSFDQHSGRYVARLRYRGQYVLNQTAATLQEAATLRHRAELKYFKPSTTD
;
A
#
# COMPACT_ATOMS: atom_id res chain seq x y z
N MET A 1 18.70 -13.79 53.82
CA MET A 1 17.71 -13.86 52.72
C MET A 1 16.35 -13.43 53.28
N HIS A 2 15.78 -12.33 52.77
CA HIS A 2 14.46 -11.88 53.21
C HIS A 2 13.39 -12.72 52.49
N TYR A 3 12.84 -13.71 53.20
CA TYR A 3 11.69 -14.48 52.72
C TYR A 3 10.48 -13.54 52.69
N ILE A 4 9.91 -13.33 51.51
CA ILE A 4 8.69 -12.55 51.32
C ILE A 4 7.65 -13.52 50.81
N ASP A 5 6.70 -13.84 51.68
CA ASP A 5 5.55 -14.65 51.33
C ASP A 5 4.59 -13.83 50.47
N ILE A 6 4.30 -14.33 49.26
CA ILE A 6 3.35 -13.73 48.32
C ILE A 6 2.20 -14.69 48.01
N THR A 7 1.98 -15.70 48.85
CA THR A 7 0.87 -16.65 48.74
C THR A 7 -0.46 -15.93 48.66
N GLY A 8 -1.30 -16.29 47.70
CA GLY A 8 -2.62 -15.69 47.47
C GLY A 8 -2.58 -14.31 46.80
N GLN A 9 -1.41 -13.69 46.62
CA GLN A 9 -1.32 -12.38 45.98
C GLN A 9 -1.54 -12.45 44.47
N ARG A 10 -2.27 -11.47 43.94
CA ARG A 10 -2.58 -11.32 42.52
C ARG A 10 -1.64 -10.31 41.85
N PHE A 11 -0.97 -10.75 40.80
CA PHE A 11 -0.06 -9.96 39.96
C PHE A 11 -0.60 -9.90 38.53
N GLY A 12 -1.51 -8.95 38.27
CA GLY A 12 -2.22 -8.85 36.99
C GLY A 12 -3.19 -10.02 36.80
N LYS A 13 -2.90 -10.90 35.85
CA LYS A 13 -3.69 -12.12 35.57
C LYS A 13 -3.17 -13.36 36.30
N LEU A 14 -2.09 -13.25 37.06
CA LEU A 14 -1.47 -14.35 37.80
C LEU A 14 -1.84 -14.27 39.28
N VAL A 15 -2.12 -15.42 39.89
CA VAL A 15 -2.32 -15.58 41.33
C VAL A 15 -1.26 -16.56 41.84
N ALA A 16 -0.44 -16.12 42.78
CA ALA A 16 0.58 -16.96 43.40
C ALA A 16 -0.07 -17.95 44.39
N GLN A 17 0.25 -19.24 44.26
CA GLN A 17 -0.33 -20.30 45.07
C GLN A 17 0.66 -20.87 46.06
N THR A 18 1.79 -21.41 45.59
CA THR A 18 2.77 -22.07 46.47
C THR A 18 4.18 -21.71 46.07
N CYS A 19 5.06 -21.68 47.08
CA CYS A 19 6.49 -21.54 46.87
C CYS A 19 7.05 -22.81 46.21
N GLY A 20 7.85 -22.64 45.17
CA GLY A 20 8.60 -23.71 44.51
C GLY A 20 10.09 -23.66 44.86
N SER A 21 10.87 -24.53 44.22
CA SER A 21 12.32 -24.57 44.41
C SER A 21 13.00 -23.29 43.88
N PRO A 22 14.08 -22.82 44.52
CA PRO A 22 14.84 -21.68 44.03
C PRO A 22 15.49 -22.00 42.67
N ASP A 23 15.68 -20.98 41.84
CA ASP A 23 16.43 -21.09 40.59
C ASP A 23 17.94 -21.24 40.85
N ARG A 24 18.72 -21.41 39.76
CA ARG A 24 20.20 -21.50 39.81
C ARG A 24 20.88 -20.26 40.42
N GLN A 25 20.17 -19.13 40.51
CA GLN A 25 20.65 -17.86 41.05
C GLN A 25 20.15 -17.62 42.49
N GLY A 26 19.47 -18.61 43.09
CA GLY A 26 18.93 -18.53 44.45
C GLY A 26 17.64 -17.73 44.58
N ASN A 27 16.99 -17.35 43.47
CA ASN A 27 15.70 -16.65 43.53
C ASN A 27 14.56 -17.64 43.75
N MET A 28 13.68 -17.32 44.69
CA MET A 28 12.51 -18.14 44.97
C MET A 28 11.50 -18.10 43.82
N LEU A 29 11.19 -19.28 43.26
CA LEU A 29 10.17 -19.45 42.24
C LEU A 29 8.81 -19.71 42.89
N TRP A 30 7.75 -19.25 42.24
CA TRP A 30 6.38 -19.34 42.72
C TRP A 30 5.51 -20.03 41.68
N HIS A 31 4.76 -21.04 42.11
CA HIS A 31 3.69 -21.63 41.32
C HIS A 31 2.55 -20.62 41.24
N CYS A 32 2.31 -20.13 40.04
CA CYS A 32 1.26 -19.17 39.76
C CYS A 32 0.21 -19.80 38.85
N THR A 33 -1.06 -19.56 39.17
CA THR A 33 -2.19 -19.86 38.28
C THR A 33 -2.60 -18.59 37.54
N CYS A 34 -2.75 -18.68 36.24
CA CYS A 34 -3.26 -17.58 35.43
C CYS A 34 -4.78 -17.64 35.28
N ASP A 35 -5.43 -16.50 35.04
CA ASP A 35 -6.86 -16.41 34.68
C ASP A 35 -7.29 -17.31 33.50
N CYS A 36 -6.34 -17.75 32.65
CA CYS A 36 -6.62 -18.70 31.57
C CYS A 36 -6.61 -20.18 31.99
N GLY A 37 -6.40 -20.47 33.28
CA GLY A 37 -6.27 -21.83 33.82
C GLY A 37 -4.87 -22.45 33.71
N ARG A 38 -3.91 -21.80 33.03
CA ARG A 38 -2.53 -22.30 32.95
C ARG A 38 -1.76 -22.02 34.23
N THR A 39 -1.06 -23.04 34.73
CA THR A 39 -0.09 -22.93 35.82
C THR A 39 1.33 -22.75 35.27
N LEU A 40 2.15 -21.95 35.95
CA LEU A 40 3.54 -21.71 35.58
C LEU A 40 4.39 -21.34 36.80
N LEU A 41 5.69 -21.64 36.73
CA LEU A 41 6.69 -21.22 37.71
C LEU A 41 7.22 -19.83 37.33
N VAL A 42 7.13 -18.88 38.26
CA VAL A 42 7.55 -17.49 38.03
C VAL A 42 8.43 -17.02 39.18
N SER A 43 9.52 -16.32 38.87
CA SER A 43 10.36 -15.72 39.92
C SER A 43 9.60 -14.65 40.71
N GLY A 44 9.69 -14.71 42.04
CA GLY A 44 9.04 -13.74 42.93
C GLY A 44 9.51 -12.31 42.70
N THR A 45 10.74 -12.10 42.22
CA THR A 45 11.25 -10.78 41.84
C THR A 45 10.52 -10.21 40.63
N ASN A 46 10.27 -11.03 39.61
CA ASN A 46 9.55 -10.62 38.39
C ASN A 46 8.08 -10.31 38.63
N LEU A 47 7.44 -11.02 39.57
CA LEU A 47 6.07 -10.73 40.00
C LEU A 47 5.98 -9.36 40.69
N ARG A 48 6.83 -9.13 41.70
CA ARG A 48 6.85 -7.87 42.47
C ARG A 48 7.26 -6.66 41.63
N GLN A 49 8.22 -6.82 40.73
CA GLN A 49 8.64 -5.75 39.79
C GLN A 49 7.64 -5.55 38.63
N GLY A 50 6.60 -6.38 38.53
CA GLY A 50 5.60 -6.28 37.48
C GLY A 50 6.11 -6.60 36.08
N ARG A 51 7.27 -7.27 35.94
CA ARG A 51 7.81 -7.73 34.66
C ARG A 51 7.00 -8.88 34.08
N GLN A 52 6.38 -9.69 34.93
CA GLN A 52 5.53 -10.81 34.53
C GLN A 52 4.14 -10.73 35.19
N LYS A 53 3.14 -10.30 34.40
CA LYS A 53 1.74 -10.10 34.85
C LYS A 53 0.74 -11.07 34.19
N SER A 54 1.23 -12.04 33.40
CA SER A 54 0.40 -13.03 32.71
C SER A 54 1.21 -14.26 32.30
N CYS A 55 0.52 -15.31 31.85
CA CYS A 55 1.10 -16.59 31.44
C CYS A 55 1.98 -16.57 30.17
N GLY A 56 2.26 -15.40 29.58
CA GLY A 56 2.93 -15.25 28.27
C GLY A 56 2.03 -15.56 27.07
N GLN A 57 1.27 -16.65 27.13
CA GLN A 57 0.30 -17.05 26.10
C GLN A 57 -0.97 -16.19 26.09
N CYS A 58 -1.26 -15.59 27.24
CA CYS A 58 -2.42 -14.76 27.50
C CYS A 58 -2.35 -13.38 26.82
N GLY A 59 -1.16 -13.03 26.30
CA GLY A 59 -0.89 -11.79 25.55
C GLY A 59 -0.50 -12.00 24.08
N SER A 60 -0.01 -13.19 23.68
CA SER A 60 0.50 -13.42 22.32
C SER A 60 -0.56 -13.86 21.30
N LEU A 61 -1.77 -14.26 21.74
CA LEU A 61 -2.76 -14.89 20.87
C LEU A 61 -4.21 -14.39 21.04
N ARG A 62 -4.43 -13.13 21.43
CA ARG A 62 -5.69 -12.48 21.04
C ARG A 62 -5.57 -12.01 19.59
N LEU A 63 -5.62 -12.97 18.67
CA LEU A 63 -6.03 -12.67 17.30
C LEU A 63 -7.42 -12.05 17.41
N ILE A 64 -7.49 -10.73 17.28
CA ILE A 64 -8.77 -10.03 17.27
C ILE A 64 -9.48 -10.47 16.00
N ASP A 65 -10.53 -11.26 16.15
CA ASP A 65 -11.36 -11.63 15.02
C ASP A 65 -12.15 -10.40 14.58
N LEU A 66 -11.89 -9.97 13.35
CA LEU A 66 -12.56 -8.83 12.75
C LEU A 66 -13.72 -9.27 11.86
N THR A 67 -14.01 -10.57 11.73
CA THR A 67 -15.08 -11.10 10.88
C THR A 67 -16.42 -10.45 11.22
N GLY A 68 -17.15 -10.03 10.18
CA GLY A 68 -18.44 -9.33 10.32
C GLY A 68 -18.34 -7.86 10.70
N GLN A 69 -17.18 -7.37 11.15
CA GLN A 69 -17.03 -5.97 11.55
C GLN A 69 -17.00 -5.04 10.34
N ARG A 70 -17.55 -3.84 10.54
CA ARG A 70 -17.62 -2.78 9.52
C ARG A 70 -16.65 -1.64 9.83
N PHE A 71 -15.85 -1.28 8.83
CA PHE A 71 -14.90 -0.17 8.86
C PHE A 71 -15.21 0.81 7.72
N GLY A 72 -16.06 1.80 8.00
CA GLY A 72 -16.60 2.69 6.97
C GLY A 72 -17.45 1.92 5.96
N ARG A 73 -16.99 1.88 4.70
CA ARG A 73 -17.67 1.13 3.62
C ARG A 73 -17.21 -0.32 3.50
N LEU A 74 -16.26 -0.77 4.31
CA LEU A 74 -15.73 -2.14 4.25
C LEU A 74 -16.38 -3.01 5.32
N VAL A 75 -16.90 -4.17 4.94
CA VAL A 75 -17.32 -5.23 5.84
C VAL A 75 -16.32 -6.38 5.74
N VAL A 76 -15.77 -6.80 6.87
CA VAL A 76 -14.80 -7.90 6.91
C VAL A 76 -15.54 -9.22 6.74
N MET A 77 -15.09 -10.03 5.80
CA MET A 77 -15.75 -11.29 5.44
C MET A 77 -15.05 -12.49 6.03
N LYS A 78 -13.73 -12.56 5.89
CA LYS A 78 -12.91 -13.64 6.46
C LYS A 78 -11.45 -13.24 6.51
N ARG A 79 -10.68 -13.99 7.28
CA ARG A 79 -9.22 -13.88 7.27
C ARG A 79 -8.66 -14.34 5.92
N SER A 80 -7.69 -13.60 5.40
CA SER A 80 -6.95 -13.99 4.20
C SER A 80 -5.90 -15.06 4.56
N THR A 81 -5.65 -15.98 3.63
CA THR A 81 -4.55 -16.94 3.73
C THR A 81 -3.18 -16.28 3.54
N GLN A 82 -3.16 -15.09 2.96
CA GLN A 82 -1.95 -14.31 2.73
C GLN A 82 -1.44 -13.69 4.04
N ARG A 83 -0.11 -13.61 4.17
CA ARG A 83 0.57 -12.90 5.27
C ARG A 83 1.08 -11.56 4.78
N SER A 84 0.93 -10.54 5.62
CA SER A 84 1.59 -9.26 5.39
C SER A 84 3.11 -9.41 5.56
N ALA A 85 3.90 -8.63 4.83
CA ALA A 85 5.35 -8.56 5.04
C ALA A 85 5.72 -8.19 6.48
N ASN A 86 4.85 -7.46 7.17
CA ASN A 86 5.03 -7.03 8.56
C ASN A 86 4.48 -8.04 9.58
N GLY A 87 4.12 -9.25 9.18
CA GLY A 87 3.58 -10.30 10.05
C GLY A 87 2.12 -10.12 10.50
N ASN A 88 1.50 -8.99 10.18
CA ASN A 88 0.10 -8.72 10.50
C ASN A 88 -0.89 -9.63 9.75
N ALA A 89 -2.03 -9.91 10.40
CA ALA A 89 -3.14 -10.60 9.77
C ALA A 89 -3.78 -9.75 8.66
N LEU A 90 -4.03 -10.37 7.51
CA LEU A 90 -4.76 -9.79 6.40
C LEU A 90 -6.20 -10.29 6.39
N TRP A 91 -7.12 -9.42 5.97
CA TRP A 91 -8.56 -9.66 6.02
C TRP A 91 -9.18 -9.38 4.66
N GLN A 92 -9.95 -10.32 4.15
CA GLN A 92 -10.79 -10.13 2.97
C GLN A 92 -12.02 -9.32 3.37
N CYS A 93 -12.18 -8.16 2.75
CA CYS A 93 -13.27 -7.24 3.01
C CYS A 93 -14.10 -7.03 1.75
N ARG A 94 -15.43 -6.96 1.90
CA ARG A 94 -16.34 -6.52 0.86
C ARG A 94 -16.67 -5.05 1.07
N CYS A 95 -16.53 -4.25 0.03
CA CYS A 95 -16.91 -2.85 0.07
C CYS A 95 -18.37 -2.67 -0.35
N ASP A 96 -19.03 -1.62 0.14
CA ASP A 96 -20.36 -1.18 -0.33
C ASP A 96 -20.37 -0.91 -1.84
N CYS A 97 -19.21 -0.61 -2.43
CA CYS A 97 -19.01 -0.46 -3.88
C CYS A 97 -19.12 -1.79 -4.66
N GLY A 98 -19.31 -2.92 -3.99
CA GLY A 98 -19.29 -4.28 -4.54
C GLY A 98 -17.89 -4.89 -4.67
N LYS A 99 -16.83 -4.08 -4.74
CA LYS A 99 -15.45 -4.57 -4.87
C LYS A 99 -14.94 -5.22 -3.58
N GLN A 100 -14.24 -6.33 -3.73
CA GLN A 100 -13.52 -6.99 -2.64
C GLN A 100 -12.07 -6.53 -2.58
N VAL A 101 -11.54 -6.38 -1.37
CA VAL A 101 -10.15 -5.95 -1.11
C VAL A 101 -9.56 -6.70 0.07
N VAL A 102 -8.26 -6.97 0.03
CA VAL A 102 -7.51 -7.54 1.16
C VAL A 102 -6.87 -6.39 1.93
N VAL A 103 -7.12 -6.32 3.23
CA VAL A 103 -6.66 -5.20 4.08
C VAL A 103 -5.98 -5.72 5.33
N ASP A 104 -4.94 -5.02 5.73
CA ASP A 104 -4.20 -5.26 6.96
C ASP A 104 -5.02 -4.93 8.22
N SER A 105 -4.96 -5.83 9.22
CA SER A 105 -5.67 -5.72 10.49
C SER A 105 -5.40 -4.43 11.26
N GLN A 106 -4.17 -3.92 11.24
CA GLN A 106 -3.80 -2.68 11.90
C GLN A 106 -4.41 -1.47 11.19
N ARG A 107 -4.46 -1.48 9.85
CA ARG A 107 -5.08 -0.41 9.05
C ARG A 107 -6.60 -0.35 9.23
N LEU A 108 -7.24 -1.51 9.38
CA LEU A 108 -8.68 -1.57 9.71
C LEU A 108 -8.95 -0.99 11.10
N ARG A 109 -8.23 -1.47 12.13
CA ARG A 109 -8.39 -1.00 13.52
C ARG A 109 -8.10 0.49 13.69
N LYS A 110 -7.09 1.02 12.99
CA LYS A 110 -6.77 2.46 12.98
C LYS A 110 -7.70 3.30 12.09
N HIS A 111 -8.72 2.69 11.48
CA HIS A 111 -9.66 3.38 10.58
C HIS A 111 -8.99 4.10 9.39
N ILE A 112 -7.79 3.63 8.99
CA ILE A 112 -7.04 4.23 7.88
C ILE A 112 -7.66 3.77 6.55
N THR A 113 -8.00 2.49 6.44
CA THR A 113 -8.62 1.93 5.23
C THR A 113 -10.12 1.79 5.47
N ARG A 114 -10.91 2.69 4.87
CA ARG A 114 -12.38 2.78 5.06
C ARG A 114 -13.19 2.43 3.81
N SER A 115 -12.53 2.11 2.69
CA SER A 115 -13.20 1.75 1.43
C SER A 115 -12.24 1.02 0.47
N CYS A 116 -12.80 0.47 -0.61
CA CYS A 116 -12.07 -0.09 -1.75
C CYS A 116 -11.23 0.95 -2.54
N GLY A 117 -11.20 2.21 -2.11
CA GLY A 117 -10.69 3.37 -2.87
C GLY A 117 -11.80 4.20 -3.53
N CYS A 118 -13.02 3.67 -3.60
CA CYS A 118 -14.17 4.36 -4.20
C CYS A 118 -14.49 5.68 -3.49
N LEU A 119 -14.40 5.73 -2.16
CA LEU A 119 -14.70 6.94 -1.38
C LEU A 119 -13.75 8.08 -1.79
N ARG A 120 -12.46 7.77 -1.95
CA ARG A 120 -11.46 8.76 -2.38
C ARG A 120 -11.75 9.27 -3.79
N ASN A 121 -12.12 8.36 -4.71
CA ASN A 121 -12.46 8.73 -6.09
C ASN A 121 -13.71 9.61 -6.16
N GLU A 122 -14.74 9.29 -5.37
CA GLU A 122 -15.98 10.06 -5.28
C GLU A 122 -15.71 11.48 -4.77
N LEU A 123 -14.93 11.60 -3.68
CA LEU A 123 -14.55 12.90 -3.12
C LEU A 123 -13.67 13.70 -4.08
N ALA A 124 -12.72 13.05 -4.76
CA ALA A 124 -11.90 13.71 -5.77
C ALA A 124 -12.74 14.27 -6.93
N LYS A 125 -13.71 13.48 -7.41
CA LYS A 125 -14.64 13.91 -8.46
C LYS A 125 -15.45 15.13 -8.03
N LYS A 126 -16.03 15.10 -6.82
CA LYS A 126 -16.76 16.23 -6.22
C LYS A 126 -15.87 17.48 -6.12
N ARG A 127 -14.64 17.35 -5.62
CA ARG A 127 -13.69 18.46 -5.53
C ARG A 127 -13.35 19.05 -6.90
N SER A 128 -13.14 18.21 -7.92
CA SER A 128 -12.86 18.68 -9.28
C SER A 128 -14.03 19.47 -9.87
N TYR A 129 -15.29 19.08 -9.61
CA TYR A 129 -16.47 19.83 -10.07
C TYR A 129 -16.56 21.22 -9.44
N HIS A 130 -16.23 21.37 -8.15
CA HIS A 130 -16.29 22.66 -7.47
C HIS A 130 -15.02 23.51 -7.64
N ASN A 131 -13.95 22.95 -8.21
CA ASN A 131 -12.70 23.69 -8.43
C ASN A 131 -12.82 24.59 -9.67
N ALA A 132 -13.03 25.90 -9.43
CA ALA A 132 -13.14 26.90 -10.47
C ALA A 132 -11.87 26.99 -11.36
N ALA A 133 -10.67 26.87 -10.78
CA ALA A 133 -9.43 26.90 -11.54
C ALA A 133 -9.31 25.70 -12.49
N PHE A 134 -9.69 24.50 -12.03
CA PHE A 134 -9.72 23.30 -12.87
C PHE A 134 -10.71 23.48 -14.03
N ARG A 135 -11.93 23.95 -13.74
CA ARG A 135 -12.96 24.21 -14.75
C ARG A 135 -12.52 25.20 -15.83
N LYS A 136 -11.84 26.30 -15.45
CA LYS A 136 -11.29 27.29 -16.40
C LYS A 136 -10.29 26.68 -17.41
N THR A 137 -9.62 25.61 -17.02
CA THR A 137 -8.56 24.97 -17.82
C THR A 137 -9.01 23.68 -18.49
N GLN A 138 -10.23 23.22 -18.18
CA GLN A 138 -10.77 21.96 -18.68
C GLN A 138 -10.91 22.02 -20.20
N GLY A 139 -10.32 21.06 -20.90
CA GLY A 139 -10.37 21.00 -22.37
C GLY A 139 -9.45 21.99 -23.09
N ASN A 140 -8.63 22.78 -22.38
CA ASN A 140 -7.73 23.71 -23.02
C ASN A 140 -6.51 22.99 -23.66
N ILE A 141 -6.61 22.72 -24.96
CA ILE A 141 -5.59 22.01 -25.74
C ILE A 141 -4.29 22.81 -25.86
N SER A 142 -4.31 24.15 -25.75
CA SER A 142 -3.09 24.96 -25.87
C SER A 142 -2.11 24.66 -24.73
N ARG A 143 -2.61 24.35 -23.52
CA ARG A 143 -1.78 23.92 -22.38
C ARG A 143 -1.11 22.55 -22.57
N LEU A 144 -1.49 21.80 -23.60
CA LEU A 144 -0.87 20.53 -23.95
C LEU A 144 0.26 20.67 -24.98
N LYS A 145 0.53 21.90 -25.42
CA LYS A 145 1.54 22.23 -26.44
C LYS A 145 2.60 23.18 -25.88
N ASP A 146 3.77 23.16 -26.49
CA ASP A 146 4.79 24.20 -26.29
C ASP A 146 4.51 25.43 -27.17
N ALA A 147 5.38 26.44 -27.07
CA ALA A 147 5.30 27.67 -27.87
C ALA A 147 5.33 27.42 -29.39
N ASN A 148 5.94 26.30 -29.82
CA ASN A 148 6.08 25.92 -31.23
C ASN A 148 4.89 25.08 -31.74
N GLY A 149 3.90 24.81 -30.89
CA GLY A 149 2.72 24.01 -31.22
C GLY A 149 2.95 22.50 -31.20
N VAL A 150 4.07 22.04 -30.63
CA VAL A 150 4.39 20.63 -30.42
C VAL A 150 3.75 20.14 -29.12
N PHE A 151 3.07 19.01 -29.16
CA PHE A 151 2.48 18.43 -27.96
C PHE A 151 3.55 17.92 -27.00
N PHE A 152 3.37 18.13 -25.69
CA PHE A 152 4.30 17.60 -24.67
C PHE A 152 4.41 16.06 -24.70
N CYS A 153 3.40 15.35 -25.22
CA CYS A 153 3.49 13.90 -25.40
C CYS A 153 4.47 13.48 -26.51
N SER A 154 4.83 14.39 -27.42
CA SER A 154 5.84 14.16 -28.45
C SER A 154 7.26 14.46 -27.97
N THR A 155 7.44 15.19 -26.86
CA THR A 155 8.73 15.61 -26.32
C THR A 155 9.10 14.93 -25.00
N LYS A 156 8.13 14.58 -24.16
CA LYS A 156 8.38 13.93 -22.86
C LYS A 156 8.13 12.43 -22.91
N LYS A 157 9.18 11.64 -22.65
CA LYS A 157 9.09 10.17 -22.55
C LYS A 157 8.30 9.76 -21.30
N THR A 158 7.36 8.81 -21.47
CA THR A 158 6.56 8.27 -20.37
C THR A 158 7.06 6.90 -19.93
N LYS A 159 6.76 6.48 -18.69
CA LYS A 159 7.08 5.12 -18.18
C LYS A 159 6.40 3.99 -18.98
N ARG A 160 5.35 4.29 -19.76
CA ARG A 160 4.67 3.31 -20.63
C ARG A 160 5.39 3.08 -21.97
N ASN A 161 6.41 3.88 -22.27
CA ASN A 161 7.17 3.74 -23.51
C ASN A 161 8.11 2.52 -23.40
N ARG A 162 7.75 1.44 -24.10
CA ARG A 162 8.50 0.16 -24.10
C ARG A 162 9.64 0.13 -25.13
N THR A 163 9.53 0.89 -26.21
CA THR A 163 10.50 0.91 -27.33
C THR A 163 11.71 1.80 -27.07
N GLY A 164 11.66 2.63 -26.04
CA GLY A 164 12.70 3.60 -25.71
C GLY A 164 12.57 4.93 -26.46
N VAL A 165 11.87 4.96 -27.60
CA VAL A 165 11.77 6.10 -28.52
C VAL A 165 10.35 6.67 -28.55
N ILE A 166 10.20 8.00 -28.42
CA ILE A 166 8.89 8.66 -28.35
C ILE A 166 8.20 8.58 -29.71
N GLY A 167 6.94 8.15 -29.74
CA GLY A 167 6.17 8.05 -30.98
C GLY A 167 6.48 6.82 -31.82
N VAL A 168 7.37 5.92 -31.37
CA VAL A 168 7.63 4.64 -32.01
C VAL A 168 7.00 3.52 -31.18
N SER A 169 6.16 2.69 -31.81
CA SER A 169 5.47 1.56 -31.17
C SER A 169 5.54 0.32 -32.04
N PHE A 170 5.71 -0.86 -31.45
CA PHE A 170 5.58 -2.12 -32.16
C PHE A 170 4.10 -2.50 -32.31
N ASP A 171 3.68 -2.80 -33.53
CA ASP A 171 2.36 -3.35 -33.83
C ASP A 171 2.44 -4.88 -33.90
N GLN A 172 1.74 -5.55 -32.98
CA GLN A 172 1.76 -7.00 -32.86
C GLN A 172 1.03 -7.70 -34.01
N HIS A 173 0.07 -7.04 -34.67
CA HIS A 173 -0.71 -7.66 -35.74
C HIS A 173 0.07 -7.67 -37.06
N SER A 174 0.66 -6.55 -37.45
CA SER A 174 1.49 -6.46 -38.67
C SER A 174 2.93 -6.91 -38.47
N GLY A 175 3.38 -7.10 -37.22
CA GLY A 175 4.77 -7.44 -36.90
C GLY A 175 5.77 -6.32 -37.22
N ARG A 176 5.31 -5.07 -37.36
CA ARG A 176 6.12 -3.92 -37.79
C ARG A 176 6.17 -2.82 -36.74
N TYR A 177 7.22 -2.00 -36.80
CA TYR A 177 7.34 -0.79 -35.98
C TYR A 177 6.64 0.38 -36.66
N VAL A 178 5.84 1.14 -35.92
CA VAL A 178 5.14 2.33 -36.43
C VAL A 178 5.74 3.57 -35.79
N ALA A 179 6.25 4.49 -36.62
CA ALA A 179 6.75 5.78 -36.20
C ALA A 179 5.72 6.89 -36.48
N ARG A 180 5.38 7.67 -35.44
CA ARG A 180 4.39 8.75 -35.52
C ARG A 180 4.92 10.06 -34.94
N LEU A 181 4.63 11.17 -35.62
CA LEU A 181 4.83 12.53 -35.12
C LEU A 181 3.65 13.40 -35.51
N ARG A 182 3.10 14.14 -34.54
CA ARG A 182 2.13 15.22 -34.79
C ARG A 182 2.78 16.58 -34.59
N TYR A 183 2.55 17.48 -35.53
CA TYR A 183 2.97 18.87 -35.49
C TYR A 183 1.77 19.76 -35.87
N ARG A 184 1.49 20.80 -35.08
CA ARG A 184 0.34 21.71 -35.27
C ARG A 184 -1.02 21.02 -35.51
N GLY A 185 -1.22 19.84 -34.92
CA GLY A 185 -2.48 19.08 -35.01
C GLY A 185 -2.56 18.06 -36.15
N GLN A 186 -1.63 18.07 -37.10
CA GLN A 186 -1.58 17.12 -38.22
C GLN A 186 -0.49 16.06 -38.01
N TYR A 187 -0.66 14.87 -38.60
CA TYR A 187 0.39 13.86 -38.65
C TYR A 187 1.40 14.22 -39.72
N VAL A 188 2.62 14.54 -39.31
CA VAL A 188 3.74 14.81 -40.23
C VAL A 188 4.60 13.58 -40.46
N LEU A 189 4.47 12.56 -39.61
CA LEU A 189 5.04 11.24 -39.77
C LEU A 189 3.99 10.20 -39.32
N ASN A 190 3.73 9.23 -40.18
CA ASN A 190 2.91 8.05 -39.89
C ASN A 190 3.35 6.89 -40.81
N GLN A 191 4.54 6.36 -40.57
CA GLN A 191 5.16 5.34 -41.42
C GLN A 191 5.47 4.07 -40.62
N THR A 192 5.50 2.94 -41.32
CA THR A 192 5.86 1.62 -40.78
C THR A 192 7.27 1.24 -41.21
N ALA A 193 8.01 0.57 -40.34
CA ALA A 193 9.36 0.09 -40.57
C ALA A 193 9.50 -1.37 -40.11
N ALA A 194 10.45 -2.11 -40.66
CA ALA A 194 10.70 -3.50 -40.27
C ALA A 194 11.44 -3.59 -38.93
N THR A 195 12.36 -2.65 -38.69
CA THR A 195 13.21 -2.64 -37.50
C THR A 195 12.94 -1.44 -36.60
N LEU A 196 13.32 -1.57 -35.31
CA LEU A 196 13.21 -0.48 -34.34
C LEU A 196 14.15 0.68 -34.72
N GLN A 197 15.37 0.38 -35.18
CA GLN A 197 16.36 1.38 -35.56
C GLN A 197 15.85 2.24 -36.72
N GLU A 198 15.29 1.61 -37.75
CA GLU A 198 14.72 2.31 -38.90
C GLU A 198 13.57 3.24 -38.48
N ALA A 199 12.63 2.76 -37.66
CA ALA A 199 11.56 3.58 -37.12
C ALA A 199 12.08 4.76 -36.26
N ALA A 200 13.15 4.53 -35.49
CA ALA A 200 13.78 5.56 -34.68
C ALA A 200 14.44 6.63 -35.55
N THR A 201 15.13 6.24 -36.63
CA THR A 201 15.72 7.17 -37.60
C THR A 201 14.66 8.01 -38.29
N LEU A 202 13.54 7.40 -38.72
CA LEU A 202 12.40 8.14 -39.29
C LEU A 202 11.85 9.17 -38.30
N ARG A 203 11.71 8.77 -37.03
CA ARG A 203 11.25 9.67 -35.96
C ARG A 203 12.21 10.83 -35.75
N HIS A 204 13.51 10.56 -35.64
CA HIS A 204 14.56 11.56 -35.40
C HIS A 204 14.67 12.56 -36.56
N ARG A 205 14.63 12.07 -37.80
CA ARG A 205 14.60 12.92 -39.01
C ARG A 205 13.41 13.87 -39.00
N ALA A 206 12.24 13.39 -38.57
CA ALA A 206 11.06 14.24 -38.44
C ALA A 206 11.21 15.30 -37.32
N GLU A 207 11.86 14.97 -36.21
CA GLU A 207 12.17 15.96 -35.16
C GLU A 207 13.07 17.07 -35.69
N LEU A 208 14.17 16.71 -36.34
CA LEU A 208 15.11 17.68 -36.91
C LEU A 208 14.45 18.63 -37.92
N LYS A 209 13.42 18.17 -38.64
CA LYS A 209 12.69 18.98 -39.62
C LYS A 209 11.66 19.91 -38.98
N TYR A 210 10.92 19.45 -37.97
CA TYR A 210 9.74 20.17 -37.45
C TYR A 210 9.93 20.81 -36.08
N PHE A 211 10.94 20.40 -35.29
CA PHE A 211 11.21 20.96 -33.97
C PHE A 211 12.24 22.10 -33.99
N LYS A 212 12.92 22.34 -35.11
CA LYS A 212 13.76 23.52 -35.25
C LYS A 212 12.86 24.76 -35.21
N PRO A 213 13.18 25.77 -34.38
CA PRO A 213 12.49 27.04 -34.46
C PRO A 213 12.66 27.56 -35.88
N SER A 214 11.60 28.09 -36.48
CA SER A 214 11.77 28.95 -37.65
C SER A 214 12.69 30.07 -37.21
N THR A 215 13.95 30.03 -37.66
CA THR A 215 14.78 31.22 -37.78
C THR A 215 13.95 32.18 -38.61
N THR A 216 13.32 33.12 -37.92
CA THR A 216 12.51 34.17 -38.53
C THR A 216 13.52 35.29 -38.70
N ASP A 217 13.97 35.51 -39.93
CA ASP A 217 14.51 36.80 -40.36
C ASP A 217 13.43 37.88 -40.21
#